data_AF-A0A961U040-F1
#
_entry.id   AF-A0A961U040-F1
#
_cell.length_a   1.000
_cell.length_b   1.000
_cell.length_c   1.000
_cell.angle_alpha   90.00
_cell.angle_beta   90.00
_cell.angle_gamma   90.00
#
_symmetry.space_group_name_H-M   'P 1'
#
loop_
_entity.id
_entity.type
_entity.pdbx_description
1 polymer ?
#
loop_
_entity_poly.entity_id
_entity_poly.type
_entity_poly.pdbx_seq_one_letter_code
_entity_poly.pdbx_strand_id
1 'polypeptide(L)' 'QCEWRDLVDRELVPPTYELRERLLAEGWHGVIYPSHMSRGGTCAALWRWNGEGAPSLEAVDPDNRLPTSAASWL' A
#
# COMPACT_ATOMS: atom_id res chain seq x y z
N GLN A 1 -7.66 -4.42 -17.87
CA GLN A 1 -7.23 -5.75 -17.38
C GLN A 1 -6.18 -5.49 -16.30
N CYS A 2 -6.36 -5.96 -15.06
CA CYS A 2 -5.35 -5.72 -14.01
C CYS A 2 -4.17 -6.66 -14.26
N GLU A 3 -3.10 -6.16 -14.88
CA GLU A 3 -1.96 -6.97 -15.32
C GLU A 3 -1.32 -7.76 -14.17
N TRP A 4 -1.25 -7.18 -12.96
CA TRP A 4 -0.71 -7.87 -11.81
C TRP A 4 -1.56 -9.07 -11.37
N ARG A 5 -2.89 -9.01 -11.51
CA ARG A 5 -3.79 -10.07 -11.08
C ARG A 5 -3.72 -11.26 -12.04
N ASP A 6 -3.59 -11.01 -13.35
CA ASP A 6 -3.34 -12.06 -14.35
C ASP A 6 -2.03 -12.82 -14.05
N LEU A 7 -0.97 -12.11 -13.67
CA LEU A 7 0.29 -12.75 -13.26
C LEU A 7 0.08 -13.68 -12.06
N VAL A 8 -0.63 -13.22 -11.03
CA VAL A 8 -0.93 -14.04 -9.84
C VAL A 8 -1.79 -15.25 -10.19
N ASP A 9 -2.83 -15.07 -11.00
CA ASP A 9 -3.73 -16.15 -11.43
C ASP A 9 -2.99 -17.22 -12.26
N ARG A 10 -1.88 -16.83 -12.90
CA ARG A 10 -0.95 -17.71 -13.63
C ARG A 10 0.20 -18.24 -12.77
N GLU A 11 0.13 -18.07 -11.45
CA GLU A 11 1.16 -18.46 -10.48
C GLU A 11 2.53 -17.80 -10.73
N LEU A 12 2.54 -16.63 -11.37
CA LEU A 12 3.73 -15.80 -11.57
C LEU A 12 3.84 -14.74 -10.48
N VAL A 13 5.08 -14.33 -10.19
CA VAL A 13 5.35 -13.26 -9.23
C VAL A 13 5.26 -11.91 -9.93
N PRO A 14 4.37 -10.98 -9.50
CA PRO A 14 4.34 -9.63 -10.05
C PRO A 14 5.63 -8.86 -9.73
N PRO A 15 6.14 -8.00 -10.65
CA PRO A 15 7.33 -7.19 -10.38
C PRO A 15 7.22 -6.30 -9.13
N THR A 16 6.00 -5.89 -8.76
CA THR A 16 5.76 -5.08 -7.55
C THR A 16 5.98 -5.88 -6.27
N TYR A 17 5.86 -7.21 -6.30
CA TYR A 17 6.15 -8.07 -5.14
C TYR A 17 7.66 -8.21 -4.96
N GLU A 18 8.41 -8.42 -6.04
CA GLU A 18 9.87 -8.44 -6.01
C GLU A 18 10.44 -7.10 -5.53
N LEU A 19 9.86 -5.98 -5.98
CA LEU A 19 10.23 -4.65 -5.52
C LEU A 19 10.01 -4.48 -4.01
N ARG A 20 8.87 -4.96 -3.48
CA ARG A 20 8.60 -4.93 -2.03
C ARG A 20 9.67 -5.70 -1.26
N GLU A 21 10.01 -6.92 -1.65
CA GLU A 21 10.99 -7.73 -0.93
C GLU A 21 12.37 -7.05 -0.90
N ARG A 22 12.80 -6.46 -2.02
CA ARG A 22 14.04 -5.69 -2.08
C ARG A 22 14.03 -4.49 -1.15
N LEU A 23 12.96 -3.70 -1.15
CA LEU A 23 12.86 -2.51 -0.31
C LEU A 23 12.77 -2.85 1.18
N LEU A 24 12.10 -3.96 1.52
CA LEU A 24 12.12 -4.48 2.89
C LEU A 24 13.53 -4.90 3.32
N ALA A 25 14.28 -5.60 2.47
CA ALA A 25 15.65 -6.00 2.74
C ALA A 25 16.59 -4.79 2.90
N GLU A 26 16.33 -3.69 2.20
CA GLU A 26 17.03 -2.41 2.34
C GLU A 26 16.61 -1.62 3.59
N GLY A 27 15.64 -2.11 4.36
CA GLY A 27 15.21 -1.50 5.62
C GLY A 27 14.07 -0.50 5.47
N TRP A 28 13.52 -0.30 4.27
CA TRP A 28 12.38 0.61 4.08
C TRP A 28 11.09 0.05 4.69
N HIS A 29 10.17 0.96 5.02
CA HIS A 29 8.90 0.65 5.69
C HIS A 29 7.68 0.77 4.78
N GLY A 30 7.85 1.44 3.63
CA GLY A 30 6.82 1.69 2.65
C GLY A 30 7.36 2.51 1.48
N VAL A 31 6.48 2.85 0.54
CA VAL A 31 6.76 3.71 -0.62
C VAL A 31 5.65 4.71 -0.86
N ILE A 32 6.05 5.87 -1.34
CA ILE A 32 5.17 6.91 -1.88
C ILE A 32 5.40 6.96 -3.39
N TYR A 33 4.33 6.89 -4.17
CA TYR A 33 4.43 6.82 -5.64
C TYR A 33 3.27 7.56 -6.33
N PRO A 34 3.42 7.98 -7.60
CA PRO A 34 2.36 8.69 -8.30
C PRO A 34 1.09 7.85 -8.46
N SER A 35 -0.07 8.48 -8.28
CA SER A 35 -1.35 7.82 -8.54
C SER A 35 -1.55 7.61 -10.03
N HIS A 36 -1.90 6.38 -10.41
CA HIS A 36 -2.29 6.08 -11.79
C HIS A 36 -3.69 6.62 -12.12
N MET A 37 -4.61 6.58 -11.16
CA MET A 37 -6.02 6.93 -11.35
C MET A 37 -6.29 8.44 -11.22
N SER A 38 -5.45 9.17 -10.49
CA SER A 38 -5.62 10.61 -10.27
C SER A 38 -4.34 11.35 -10.64
N ARG A 39 -4.34 12.08 -11.76
CA ARG A 39 -3.16 12.83 -12.22
C ARG A 39 -2.76 13.88 -11.18
N GLY A 40 -1.48 13.89 -10.81
CA GLY A 40 -0.94 14.75 -9.74
C GLY A 40 -1.22 14.24 -8.32
N GLY A 41 -2.05 13.20 -8.19
CA GLY A 41 -2.27 12.49 -6.94
C GLY A 41 -1.08 11.60 -6.58
N THR A 42 -1.01 11.24 -5.29
CA THR A 42 0.03 10.38 -4.74
C THR A 42 -0.63 9.23 -3.99
N CYS A 43 -0.04 8.04 -4.12
CA CYS A 43 -0.40 6.85 -3.38
C CYS A 43 0.70 6.52 -2.36
N ALA A 44 0.32 5.89 -1.25
CA ALA A 44 1.24 5.35 -0.26
C ALA A 44 0.95 3.85 -0.08
N ALA A 45 2.00 3.03 -0.05
CA ALA A 45 1.93 1.63 0.35
C ALA A 45 2.85 1.44 1.56
N LEU A 46 2.28 1.00 2.68
CA LEU A 46 3.00 0.82 3.94
C LEU A 46 3.00 -0.65 4.34
N TRP A 47 4.18 -1.21 4.63
CA TRP A 47 4.33 -2.63 4.99
C TRP A 47 4.63 -2.83 6.48
N ARG A 48 5.46 -1.95 7.06
CA ARG A 48 5.85 -1.99 8.47
C ARG A 48 5.55 -0.64 9.10
N TRP A 49 4.42 -0.53 9.78
CA TRP A 49 3.97 0.70 10.42
C TRP A 49 3.12 0.34 11.64
N ASN A 50 3.08 1.21 12.65
CA ASN A 50 2.34 1.02 13.90
C ASN A 50 2.66 -0.30 14.64
N GLY A 51 3.83 -0.88 14.39
CA GLY A 51 4.38 -2.02 15.10
C GLY A 51 5.55 -1.63 16.00
N GLU A 52 6.01 -2.55 16.83
CA GLU A 52 7.17 -2.34 17.69
C GLU A 52 8.42 -2.00 16.86
N GLY A 53 9.09 -0.89 17.19
CA GLY A 53 10.27 -0.41 16.47
C GLY A 53 10.02 0.09 15.04
N ALA A 54 8.76 0.17 14.59
CA ALA A 54 8.39 0.67 13.27
C ALA A 54 7.92 2.14 13.32
N PRO A 55 7.92 2.85 12.19
CA PRO A 55 7.32 4.18 12.10
C PRO A 55 5.84 4.18 12.50
N SER A 56 5.40 5.28 13.12
CA SER A 56 3.99 5.49 13.45
C SER A 56 3.28 6.30 12.37
N LEU A 57 2.02 5.95 12.12
CA LEU A 57 1.11 6.70 11.27
C LEU A 57 -0.23 6.85 11.99
N GLU A 58 -0.73 8.07 12.02
CA GLU A 58 -2.05 8.40 12.52
C GLU A 58 -2.87 9.03 11.38
N ALA A 59 -4.12 8.59 11.24
CA ALA A 59 -5.06 9.22 10.32
C ALA A 59 -5.79 10.34 11.06
N VAL A 60 -5.67 11.57 10.56
CA VAL A 60 -6.37 12.73 11.11
C VAL A 60 -7.71 12.87 10.39
N ASP A 61 -8.80 12.54 11.07
CA ASP A 61 -10.17 12.56 10.53
C ASP A 61 -11.15 13.26 11.49
N PRO A 62 -11.08 14.60 11.60
CA PRO A 62 -11.90 15.35 12.55
C PRO A 62 -13.40 15.29 12.24
N ASP A 63 -13.75 15.04 10.97
CA ASP A 63 -15.13 14.99 10.49
C ASP A 63 -15.70 13.56 10.50
N ASN A 64 -14.92 12.57 10.95
CA ASN A 64 -15.28 11.15 11.01
C ASN A 64 -15.80 10.61 9.66
N ARG A 65 -15.14 11.01 8.57
CA ARG A 65 -15.49 10.62 7.19
C ARG A 65 -14.76 9.39 6.70
N LEU A 66 -13.68 9.00 7.39
CA LEU A 66 -12.96 7.80 7.06
C LEU A 66 -13.76 6.56 7.47
N PRO A 67 -13.70 5.51 6.65
CA PRO A 67 -14.31 4.24 6.98
C PRO A 67 -13.65 3.64 8.22
N THR A 68 -14.49 3.29 9.20
CA THR A 68 -14.05 2.81 10.52
C THR A 68 -13.80 1.31 10.55
N SER A 69 -14.32 0.56 9.57
CA SER A 69 -14.14 -0.88 9.46
C SER A 69 -14.18 -1.33 8.00
N ALA A 70 -13.79 -2.59 7.74
CA ALA A 70 -13.93 -3.19 6.42
C ALA A 70 -15.38 -3.16 5.90
N ALA A 71 -16.38 -3.19 6.81
CA ALA A 71 -17.79 -3.13 6.45
C ALA A 71 -18.23 -1.75 5.93
N SER A 72 -17.44 -0.70 6.14
CA SER A 72 -17.73 0.64 5.61
C SER A 72 -17.58 0.76 4.08
N TRP A 73 -17.06 -0.28 3.44
CA TRP A 73 -16.83 -0.35 1.98
C TRP A 73 -17.71 -1.38 1.25
N LEU A 74 -18.57 -2.11 1.97
CA LEU A 74 -19.60 -2.99 1.40
C LEU A 74 -20.76 -2.16 0.84
#